data_AF-I1ZNX8-F1
#
_entry.id   AF-I1ZNX8-F1
#
_cell.length_a   1.000
_cell.length_b   1.000
_cell.length_c   1.000
_cell.angle_alpha   90.00
_cell.angle_beta   90.00
_cell.angle_gamma   90.00
#
_symmetry.space_group_name_H-M   'P 1'
#
loop_
_entity.id
_entity.type
_entity.pdbx_description
1 polymer ?
#
loop_
_entity_poly.entity_id
_entity_poly.type
_entity_poly.pdbx_seq_one_letter_code
_entity_poly.pdbx_strand_id
1 'polypeptide(L)'
;MYNKIISVTKTHAYILLNSDETLKIPLSELNFKPKVKDNVEIYRSKEKIYVTKLKTSSKKWPYVFLSVIFITICCSLILFSALKKHGEENNITESKVSNRNSFRNKNSHSNKPSTASSKEDGTSISESSSLLNSSSQSSQQESSVSSTSSQTLGSSSQQSSSTGNFSGVVGTWENANGLRIVFDENGLVNGGTVISSGQQNGITSYNVSAGASGYAISFYPAGTSLPYVNSDINRDRIIAGQVAPSSENEVFYRIN
;
A
#
# COMPACT_ATOMS: atom_id res chain seq x y z
N MET A 1 7.92 11.42 -8.63
CA MET A 1 7.30 12.03 -9.82
C MET A 1 6.76 10.90 -10.72
N TYR A 2 6.31 11.15 -11.94
CA TYR A 2 5.96 10.08 -12.89
C TYR A 2 6.82 10.19 -14.15
N ASN A 3 7.31 9.04 -14.63
CA ASN A 3 7.94 8.96 -15.94
C ASN A 3 6.91 9.39 -17.01
N LYS A 4 7.32 10.17 -18.00
CA LYS A 4 6.38 10.92 -18.85
C LYS A 4 6.78 10.98 -20.31
N ILE A 5 5.85 10.69 -21.21
CA ILE A 5 6.10 10.74 -22.65
C ILE A 5 6.27 12.21 -23.09
N ILE A 6 7.49 12.58 -23.48
CA ILE A 6 7.83 13.94 -23.93
C ILE A 6 7.76 14.08 -25.45
N SER A 7 7.96 13.00 -26.21
CA SER A 7 7.84 13.00 -27.67
C SER A 7 7.42 11.63 -28.19
N VAL A 8 6.72 11.61 -29.33
CA VAL A 8 6.32 10.41 -30.07
C VAL A 8 6.62 10.66 -31.55
N THR A 9 7.40 9.75 -32.15
CA THR A 9 7.75 9.74 -33.58
C THR A 9 7.02 8.62 -34.31
N LYS A 10 7.25 8.44 -35.61
CA LYS A 10 6.66 7.32 -36.38
C LYS A 10 7.12 5.93 -35.91
N THR A 11 8.24 5.83 -35.17
CA THR A 11 8.87 4.53 -34.81
C THR A 11 9.25 4.40 -33.34
N HIS A 12 9.40 5.50 -32.60
CA HIS A 12 9.80 5.50 -31.19
C HIS A 12 9.02 6.50 -30.34
N ALA A 13 8.78 6.15 -29.07
CA ALA A 13 8.43 7.09 -28.01
C ALA A 13 9.68 7.49 -27.21
N TYR A 14 9.65 8.70 -26.65
CA TYR A 14 10.67 9.26 -25.78
C TYR A 14 10.04 9.59 -24.43
N ILE A 15 10.58 9.00 -23.37
CA ILE A 15 10.05 9.09 -22.00
C ILE A 15 11.10 9.79 -21.14
N LEU A 16 10.73 10.93 -20.55
CA LEU A 16 11.51 11.54 -19.48
C LEU A 16 11.31 10.71 -18.21
N LEU A 17 12.40 10.26 -17.61
CA LEU A 17 12.42 9.51 -16.36
C LEU A 17 12.40 10.46 -15.15
N ASN A 18 12.06 9.92 -13.99
CA ASN A 18 12.18 10.60 -12.70
C ASN A 18 13.64 10.97 -12.32
N SER A 19 14.64 10.52 -13.08
CA SER A 19 16.07 10.84 -12.98
C SER A 19 16.52 11.96 -13.94
N ASP A 20 15.59 12.64 -14.61
CA ASP A 20 15.79 13.57 -15.73
C ASP A 20 16.48 12.98 -16.98
N GLU A 21 16.84 11.69 -16.97
CA GLU A 21 17.26 10.95 -18.17
C GLU A 21 16.11 10.76 -19.16
N THR A 22 16.42 10.64 -20.46
CA THR A 22 15.43 10.33 -21.50
C THR A 22 15.60 8.91 -22.04
N LEU A 23 14.61 8.06 -21.80
CA LEU A 23 14.53 6.70 -22.32
C LEU A 23 13.81 6.67 -23.67
N LYS A 24 14.47 6.09 -24.69
CA LYS A 24 13.95 5.91 -26.06
C LYS A 24 13.48 4.47 -26.24
N ILE A 25 12.23 4.26 -26.63
CA ILE A 25 11.61 2.92 -26.79
C ILE A 25 10.88 2.80 -28.14
N PRO A 26 11.11 1.74 -28.93
CA PRO A 26 10.35 1.44 -30.15
C PRO A 26 8.85 1.29 -29.90
N LEU A 27 8.01 1.80 -30.81
CA LEU A 27 6.55 1.66 -30.70
C LEU A 27 6.06 0.20 -30.73
N SER A 28 6.87 -0.71 -31.29
CA SER A 28 6.61 -2.15 -31.32
C SER A 28 6.72 -2.85 -29.96
N GLU A 29 7.35 -2.22 -28.97
CA GLU A 29 7.45 -2.75 -27.60
C GLU A 29 6.31 -2.28 -26.69
N LEU A 30 5.51 -1.31 -27.15
CA LEU A 30 4.40 -0.73 -26.38
C LEU A 30 3.10 -1.49 -26.64
N ASN A 31 2.46 -1.99 -25.57
CA ASN A 31 1.13 -2.60 -25.64
C ASN A 31 -0.02 -1.57 -25.78
N PHE A 32 0.31 -0.28 -25.91
CA PHE A 32 -0.65 0.82 -26.03
C PHE A 32 -0.17 1.87 -27.05
N LYS A 33 -1.09 2.70 -27.56
CA LYS A 33 -0.76 3.84 -28.42
C LYS A 33 -0.35 5.05 -27.55
N PRO A 34 0.92 5.47 -27.53
CA PRO A 34 1.39 6.55 -26.66
C PRO A 34 0.91 7.93 -27.14
N LYS A 35 0.71 8.85 -26.19
CA LYS A 35 0.49 10.27 -26.46
C LYS A 35 1.46 11.13 -25.65
N VAL A 36 1.87 12.26 -26.22
CA VAL A 36 2.70 13.24 -25.50
C VAL A 36 1.94 13.74 -24.26
N LYS A 37 2.66 13.90 -23.15
CA LYS A 37 2.17 14.13 -21.77
C LYS A 37 1.48 12.95 -21.08
N ASP A 38 1.37 11.76 -21.69
CA ASP A 38 0.97 10.55 -20.95
C ASP A 38 1.97 10.27 -19.82
N ASN A 39 1.45 10.00 -18.62
CA ASN A 39 2.22 9.40 -17.54
C ASN A 39 2.33 7.89 -17.81
N VAL A 40 3.51 7.33 -17.57
CA VAL A 40 3.82 5.92 -17.83
C VAL A 40 4.58 5.31 -16.68
N GLU A 41 4.42 4.01 -16.53
CA GLU A 41 5.22 3.20 -15.65
C GLU A 41 6.13 2.29 -16.47
N ILE A 42 7.33 2.00 -15.95
CA ILE A 42 8.36 1.26 -16.65
C ILE A 42 8.83 0.13 -15.73
N TYR A 43 8.74 -1.10 -16.22
CA TYR A 43 9.27 -2.31 -15.60
C TYR A 43 10.36 -2.88 -16.51
N ARG A 44 11.49 -3.29 -15.95
CA ARG A 44 12.57 -3.95 -16.71
C ARG A 44 12.51 -5.46 -16.48
N SER A 45 12.94 -6.26 -17.46
CA SER A 45 12.98 -7.73 -17.31
C SER A 45 14.04 -8.32 -18.25
N LYS A 46 15.29 -8.41 -17.75
CA LYS A 46 16.55 -8.84 -18.39
C LYS A 46 16.81 -8.23 -19.77
N GLU A 47 16.06 -8.64 -20.79
CA GLU A 47 16.19 -8.19 -22.18
C GLU A 47 15.09 -7.22 -22.61
N LYS A 48 13.94 -7.20 -21.92
CA LYS A 48 12.74 -6.47 -22.34
C LYS A 48 12.37 -5.35 -21.37
N ILE A 49 11.89 -4.22 -21.92
CA ILE A 49 11.30 -3.12 -21.17
C ILE A 49 9.78 -3.17 -21.38
N TYR A 50 9.01 -3.24 -20.30
CA TYR A 50 7.57 -3.11 -20.33
C TYR A 50 7.19 -1.69 -19.94
N VAL A 51 6.49 -0.99 -20.83
CA VAL A 51 5.91 0.33 -20.54
C VAL A 51 4.40 0.17 -20.44
N THR A 52 3.83 0.59 -19.33
CA THR A 52 2.38 0.60 -19.11
C THR A 52 1.89 2.03 -18.99
N LYS A 53 0.76 2.34 -19.62
CA LYS A 53 0.12 3.66 -19.47
C LYS A 53 -0.51 3.79 -18.09
N LEU A 54 -0.04 4.75 -17.28
CA LEU A 54 -0.61 5.00 -15.97
C LEU A 54 -1.99 5.67 -16.12
N LYS A 55 -3.04 4.96 -15.72
CA LYS A 55 -4.43 5.43 -15.77
C LYS A 55 -4.67 6.46 -14.68
N THR A 56 -4.50 7.74 -15.01
CA THR A 56 -4.75 8.85 -14.08
C THR A 56 -6.20 8.83 -13.59
N SER A 57 -6.41 8.46 -12.32
CA SER A 57 -7.73 8.51 -11.68
C SER A 57 -8.32 9.92 -11.79
N SER A 58 -9.50 10.02 -12.39
CA SER A 58 -10.21 11.28 -12.61
C SER A 58 -10.80 11.78 -11.29
N LYS A 59 -9.95 12.45 -10.50
CA LYS A 59 -10.28 12.95 -9.15
C LYS A 59 -11.61 13.72 -9.14
N LYS A 60 -12.69 13.09 -8.66
CA LYS A 60 -13.99 13.73 -8.40
C LYS A 60 -13.98 14.69 -7.19
N TRP A 61 -12.80 15.05 -6.71
CA TRP A 61 -12.59 15.90 -5.54
C TRP A 61 -13.25 17.30 -5.59
N PRO A 62 -13.36 18.03 -6.74
CA PRO A 62 -14.02 19.34 -6.72
C PRO A 62 -15.50 19.26 -6.30
N TYR A 63 -16.19 18.15 -6.55
CA TYR A 63 -17.58 17.97 -6.10
C TYR A 63 -17.70 17.86 -4.57
N VAL A 64 -16.67 17.33 -3.90
CA VAL A 64 -16.62 17.25 -2.42
C VAL A 64 -16.34 18.61 -1.80
N PHE A 65 -15.49 19.43 -2.43
CA PHE A 65 -15.29 20.81 -1.98
C PHE A 65 -16.52 21.69 -2.23
N LEU A 66 -17.15 21.58 -3.42
CA LEU A 66 -18.37 22.33 -3.72
C LEU A 66 -19.53 21.98 -2.77
N SER A 67 -19.72 20.70 -2.40
CA SER A 67 -20.78 20.32 -1.46
C SER A 67 -20.56 20.89 -0.05
N VAL A 68 -19.33 20.82 0.49
CA VAL A 68 -19.01 21.39 1.81
C VAL A 68 -19.20 22.92 1.84
N ILE A 69 -18.83 23.61 0.76
CA ILE A 69 -19.06 25.06 0.62
C ILE A 69 -20.57 25.37 0.55
N PHE A 70 -21.34 24.58 -0.20
CA PHE A 70 -22.79 24.80 -0.30
C PHE A 70 -23.53 24.55 1.03
N ILE A 71 -23.16 23.49 1.77
CA ILE A 71 -23.75 23.18 3.09
C ILE A 71 -23.50 24.32 4.09
N THR A 72 -22.28 24.85 4.15
CA THR A 72 -21.94 25.92 5.11
C THR A 72 -22.67 27.24 4.81
N ILE A 73 -22.86 27.56 3.53
CA ILE A 73 -23.69 28.70 3.09
C ILE A 73 -25.15 28.48 3.52
N CYS A 74 -25.74 27.31 3.25
CA CYS A 74 -27.11 27.01 3.66
C CYS A 74 -27.32 27.11 5.20
N CYS A 75 -26.41 26.56 6.00
CA CYS A 75 -26.51 26.62 7.46
C CYS A 75 -26.44 28.06 8.00
N SER A 76 -25.56 28.91 7.45
CA SER A 76 -25.42 30.31 7.90
C SER A 76 -26.66 31.16 7.61
N LEU A 77 -27.31 30.97 6.45
CA LEU A 77 -28.56 31.66 6.09
C LEU A 77 -29.73 31.29 7.02
N ILE A 78 -29.83 30.03 7.43
CA ILE A 78 -30.85 29.58 8.38
C ILE A 78 -30.63 30.24 9.75
N LEU A 79 -29.40 30.26 10.26
CA LEU A 79 -29.06 30.89 11.53
C LEU A 79 -29.30 32.41 11.53
N PHE A 80 -28.93 33.10 10.45
CA PHE A 80 -29.18 34.54 10.31
C PHE A 80 -30.67 34.88 10.26
N SER A 81 -31.47 34.02 9.62
CA SER A 81 -32.94 34.14 9.59
C SER A 81 -33.57 33.92 10.98
N ALA A 82 -33.02 32.99 11.77
CA ALA A 82 -33.46 32.75 13.14
C ALA A 82 -33.13 33.93 14.08
N LEU A 83 -31.91 34.49 14.01
CA LEU A 83 -31.52 35.64 14.84
C LEU A 83 -32.39 36.87 14.59
N LYS A 84 -32.76 37.15 13.33
CA LYS A 84 -33.68 38.26 13.01
C LYS A 84 -35.06 38.14 13.65
N LYS A 85 -35.51 36.94 14.03
CA LYS A 85 -36.85 36.72 14.61
C LYS A 85 -36.93 37.08 16.10
N HIS A 86 -35.82 37.40 16.76
CA HIS A 86 -35.78 37.63 18.22
C HIS A 86 -35.58 39.10 18.64
N GLY A 87 -35.61 40.04 17.69
CA GLY A 87 -35.32 41.46 17.94
C GLY A 87 -36.51 42.36 18.28
N GLU A 88 -37.74 41.84 18.32
CA GLU A 88 -38.97 42.67 18.33
C GLU A 88 -40.03 42.21 19.35
N GLU A 89 -39.61 41.75 20.53
CA GLU A 89 -40.50 41.63 21.70
C GLU A 89 -39.67 41.75 22.99
N ASN A 90 -39.88 42.82 23.76
CA ASN A 90 -39.47 43.02 25.17
C ASN A 90 -39.82 44.45 25.63
N ASN A 91 -41.03 44.64 26.16
CA ASN A 91 -41.46 45.84 26.90
C ASN A 91 -42.52 45.41 27.95
N ILE A 92 -42.85 46.30 28.89
CA ILE A 92 -43.94 46.20 29.90
C ILE A 92 -43.57 45.49 31.22
N THR A 93 -43.08 46.32 32.15
CA THR A 93 -43.59 46.48 33.54
C THR A 93 -42.99 45.67 34.71
N GLU A 94 -42.86 46.38 35.84
CA GLU A 94 -42.30 45.99 37.14
C GLU A 94 -43.31 45.25 38.04
N SER A 95 -42.83 44.50 39.06
CA SER A 95 -42.87 44.96 40.47
C SER A 95 -42.67 43.86 41.55
N LYS A 96 -42.36 44.32 42.79
CA LYS A 96 -42.74 43.73 44.09
C LYS A 96 -41.90 42.60 44.75
N VAL A 97 -40.80 43.01 45.38
CA VAL A 97 -40.49 42.89 46.83
C VAL A 97 -41.07 41.71 47.66
N SER A 98 -40.18 40.88 48.23
CA SER A 98 -40.08 40.43 49.66
C SER A 98 -39.16 39.19 49.76
N ASN A 99 -38.02 39.09 50.46
CA ASN A 99 -37.55 39.43 51.82
C ASN A 99 -37.63 38.29 52.87
N ARG A 100 -36.45 37.69 53.17
CA ARG A 100 -35.99 37.00 54.42
C ARG A 100 -36.77 35.84 55.07
N ASN A 101 -36.10 34.67 55.18
CA ASN A 101 -35.59 34.03 56.43
C ASN A 101 -35.43 32.49 56.26
N SER A 102 -34.73 31.73 57.11
CA SER A 102 -33.35 31.86 57.63
C SER A 102 -32.91 30.54 58.32
N PHE A 103 -31.64 30.13 58.18
CA PHE A 103 -30.96 29.06 58.96
C PHE A 103 -31.53 27.60 58.88
N ARG A 104 -30.86 26.50 59.29
CA ARG A 104 -29.43 26.11 59.41
C ARG A 104 -29.32 24.68 59.97
N ASN A 105 -28.59 23.76 59.32
CA ASN A 105 -27.60 22.94 60.06
C ASN A 105 -26.50 22.32 59.17
N LYS A 106 -25.42 21.86 59.80
CA LYS A 106 -24.29 21.14 59.19
C LYS A 106 -24.35 19.65 59.53
N ASN A 107 -23.66 18.81 58.74
CA ASN A 107 -22.62 17.95 59.31
C ASN A 107 -21.56 17.46 58.29
N SER A 108 -20.50 16.89 58.85
CA SER A 108 -19.28 16.29 58.29
C SER A 108 -19.47 15.12 57.30
N HIS A 109 -18.46 14.63 56.54
CA HIS A 109 -17.20 15.18 55.99
C HIS A 109 -16.54 14.10 55.06
N SER A 110 -15.80 14.51 54.03
CA SER A 110 -14.73 13.76 53.31
C SER A 110 -14.85 12.25 52.94
N ASN A 111 -14.88 11.99 51.62
CA ASN A 111 -14.01 11.06 50.86
C ASN A 111 -14.16 9.51 50.87
N LYS A 112 -14.08 9.00 49.63
CA LYS A 112 -13.50 7.72 49.14
C LYS A 112 -14.26 6.40 49.39
N PRO A 113 -14.76 5.73 48.31
CA PRO A 113 -15.24 4.34 48.37
C PRO A 113 -14.12 3.32 48.05
N SER A 114 -14.28 2.10 48.58
CA SER A 114 -13.47 0.91 48.25
C SER A 114 -14.33 -0.37 48.30
N THR A 115 -14.14 -1.25 47.30
CA THR A 115 -14.19 -2.72 47.35
C THR A 115 -15.36 -3.47 48.03
N ALA A 116 -16.04 -4.35 47.27
CA ALA A 116 -16.58 -5.62 47.80
C ALA A 116 -16.87 -6.69 46.70
N SER A 117 -16.22 -7.87 46.82
CA SER A 117 -16.66 -9.22 46.36
C SER A 117 -16.82 -9.48 44.84
N SER A 118 -16.65 -10.68 44.25
CA SER A 118 -16.45 -12.10 44.68
C SER A 118 -15.88 -12.90 43.46
N LYS A 119 -15.46 -14.19 43.46
CA LYS A 119 -15.05 -15.24 44.43
C LYS A 119 -14.55 -16.48 43.62
N GLU A 120 -13.55 -17.25 44.11
CA GLU A 120 -13.15 -18.63 43.67
C GLU A 120 -12.68 -18.81 42.18
N ASP A 121 -11.89 -19.82 41.73
CA ASP A 121 -10.93 -20.79 42.33
C ASP A 121 -10.08 -21.45 41.19
N GLY A 122 -8.99 -22.16 41.50
CA GLY A 122 -8.34 -23.16 40.63
C GLY A 122 -6.88 -22.88 40.22
N THR A 123 -5.92 -23.77 40.51
CA THR A 123 -4.50 -23.63 40.11
C THR A 123 -3.74 -24.95 39.96
N SER A 124 -3.23 -25.22 38.76
CA SER A 124 -1.97 -25.93 38.41
C SER A 124 -1.74 -25.71 36.90
N ILE A 125 -0.55 -25.44 36.35
CA ILE A 125 0.83 -25.93 36.55
C ILE A 125 1.01 -27.39 36.14
N SER A 126 1.57 -27.58 34.94
CA SER A 126 2.43 -28.71 34.56
C SER A 126 3.37 -28.24 33.45
N GLU A 127 4.67 -28.16 33.75
CA GLU A 127 5.73 -28.04 32.75
C GLU A 127 6.10 -29.42 32.21
N SER A 128 6.54 -29.50 30.95
CA SER A 128 7.62 -30.39 30.51
C SER A 128 8.03 -30.08 29.07
N SER A 129 9.22 -30.54 28.68
CA SER A 129 9.93 -30.13 27.47
C SER A 129 10.49 -31.33 26.70
N SER A 130 11.30 -31.06 25.67
CA SER A 130 12.19 -32.00 24.95
C SER A 130 11.54 -32.96 23.92
N LEU A 131 12.27 -33.50 22.94
CA LEU A 131 13.46 -33.04 22.18
C LEU A 131 13.58 -33.89 20.89
N LEU A 132 14.07 -33.29 19.80
CA LEU A 132 14.93 -33.87 18.74
C LEU A 132 14.48 -35.07 17.84
N ASN A 133 14.89 -34.91 16.57
CA ASN A 133 15.46 -35.91 15.65
C ASN A 133 14.55 -36.91 14.90
N SER A 134 14.57 -36.78 13.56
CA SER A 134 14.92 -37.90 12.66
C SER A 134 15.47 -37.40 11.32
N SER A 135 16.78 -37.57 11.14
CA SER A 135 17.48 -37.67 9.84
C SER A 135 17.07 -38.99 9.12
N SER A 136 17.41 -39.33 7.87
CA SER A 136 18.25 -38.77 6.79
C SER A 136 18.03 -39.58 5.49
N GLN A 137 18.75 -39.21 4.40
CA GLN A 137 19.06 -40.03 3.20
C GLN A 137 17.93 -40.28 2.17
N SER A 138 18.22 -40.60 0.90
CA SER A 138 19.31 -40.18 -0.02
C SER A 138 19.10 -40.82 -1.40
N SER A 139 19.38 -40.11 -2.50
CA SER A 139 19.81 -40.70 -3.78
C SER A 139 20.47 -39.66 -4.69
N GLN A 140 21.55 -40.04 -5.39
CA GLN A 140 22.30 -39.24 -6.36
C GLN A 140 22.64 -40.10 -7.59
N GLN A 141 22.48 -39.55 -8.79
CA GLN A 141 23.10 -39.93 -10.09
C GLN A 141 22.52 -38.95 -11.15
N GLU A 142 23.23 -38.24 -12.04
CA GLU A 142 24.53 -38.42 -12.73
C GLU A 142 24.49 -39.48 -13.86
N SER A 143 24.86 -39.23 -15.13
CA SER A 143 25.31 -38.02 -15.87
C SER A 143 25.09 -38.13 -17.41
N SER A 144 25.12 -36.99 -18.14
CA SER A 144 25.87 -36.75 -19.43
C SER A 144 25.36 -35.48 -20.16
N VAL A 145 26.14 -34.41 -20.35
CA VAL A 145 27.01 -34.03 -21.51
C VAL A 145 26.52 -34.48 -22.91
N SER A 146 26.48 -33.67 -23.97
CA SER A 146 26.86 -32.24 -24.23
C SER A 146 25.84 -31.62 -25.24
N SER A 147 25.91 -30.41 -25.81
CA SER A 147 26.83 -29.24 -25.87
C SER A 147 25.95 -27.97 -26.16
N THR A 148 26.32 -26.76 -26.63
CA THR A 148 27.48 -26.16 -27.32
C THR A 148 27.57 -24.64 -27.01
N SER A 149 28.75 -24.03 -27.15
CA SER A 149 29.07 -22.63 -26.77
C SER A 149 28.53 -21.53 -27.70
N SER A 150 28.25 -20.34 -27.13
CA SER A 150 28.61 -19.04 -27.76
C SER A 150 28.65 -17.85 -26.79
N GLN A 151 29.89 -17.41 -26.52
CA GLN A 151 30.33 -16.03 -26.22
C GLN A 151 29.82 -15.31 -24.96
N THR A 152 30.72 -15.26 -23.98
CA THR A 152 30.78 -14.32 -22.85
C THR A 152 30.72 -12.85 -23.25
N LEU A 153 30.00 -12.06 -22.44
CA LEU A 153 30.40 -10.69 -22.10
C LEU A 153 30.46 -10.54 -20.57
N GLY A 154 31.22 -9.56 -20.07
CA GLY A 154 31.79 -9.57 -18.72
C GLY A 154 30.81 -9.53 -17.54
N SER A 155 31.13 -10.36 -16.55
CA SER A 155 30.68 -10.41 -15.16
C SER A 155 29.97 -9.19 -14.57
N SER A 156 28.80 -9.44 -13.96
CA SER A 156 28.43 -8.87 -12.66
C SER A 156 27.82 -9.97 -11.79
N SER A 157 28.70 -10.87 -11.35
CA SER A 157 28.46 -11.77 -10.21
C SER A 157 28.51 -10.96 -8.91
N GLN A 158 27.73 -11.36 -7.89
CA GLN A 158 27.57 -10.65 -6.60
C GLN A 158 26.78 -9.33 -6.77
N GLN A 159 25.86 -8.96 -5.88
CA GLN A 159 25.79 -9.28 -4.46
C GLN A 159 24.55 -10.11 -4.07
N SER A 160 24.78 -11.30 -3.50
CA SER A 160 23.88 -11.77 -2.45
C SER A 160 24.31 -11.08 -1.16
N SER A 161 23.46 -10.18 -0.68
CA SER A 161 23.55 -9.55 0.63
C SER A 161 22.12 -9.51 1.12
N SER A 162 21.83 -10.13 2.26
CA SER A 162 20.47 -10.50 2.67
C SER A 162 19.62 -9.28 3.08
N THR A 163 19.09 -8.57 2.09
CA THR A 163 18.27 -7.36 2.24
C THR A 163 16.80 -7.64 2.59
N GLY A 164 16.40 -8.91 2.65
CA GLY A 164 15.09 -9.34 3.14
C GLY A 164 14.95 -10.85 3.30
N ASN A 165 13.90 -11.27 4.00
CA ASN A 165 13.41 -12.66 3.95
C ASN A 165 12.46 -12.78 2.74
N PHE A 166 12.75 -13.70 1.83
CA PHE A 166 11.99 -13.91 0.60
C PHE A 166 11.08 -15.14 0.63
N SER A 167 11.14 -15.99 1.66
CA SER A 167 10.44 -17.29 1.69
C SER A 167 8.93 -17.20 1.47
N GLY A 168 8.28 -16.11 1.90
CA GLY A 168 6.85 -15.87 1.64
C GLY A 168 6.51 -15.50 0.19
N VAL A 169 7.46 -14.95 -0.58
CA VAL A 169 7.26 -14.47 -1.96
C VAL A 169 7.86 -15.37 -3.03
N VAL A 170 8.66 -16.39 -2.69
CA VAL A 170 9.23 -17.36 -3.67
C VAL A 170 8.17 -17.90 -4.63
N GLY A 171 8.55 -18.05 -5.90
CA GLY A 171 7.71 -18.54 -6.99
C GLY A 171 7.52 -17.53 -8.11
N THR A 172 6.71 -17.90 -9.10
CA THR A 172 6.32 -17.03 -10.21
C THR A 172 4.96 -16.40 -9.94
N TRP A 173 4.84 -15.12 -10.31
CA TRP A 173 3.67 -14.29 -10.12
C TRP A 173 3.26 -13.67 -11.45
N GLU A 174 1.97 -13.68 -11.77
CA GLU A 174 1.43 -13.11 -13.00
C GLU A 174 0.19 -12.25 -12.70
N ASN A 175 0.03 -11.15 -13.43
CA ASN A 175 -1.17 -10.31 -13.38
C ASN A 175 -2.00 -10.44 -14.67
N ALA A 176 -3.22 -9.93 -14.67
CA ALA A 176 -4.14 -10.10 -15.82
C ALA A 176 -3.71 -9.34 -17.10
N ASN A 177 -2.63 -8.55 -17.04
CA ASN A 177 -1.99 -7.93 -18.21
C ASN A 177 -0.85 -8.80 -18.79
N GLY A 178 -0.59 -10.00 -18.25
CA GLY A 178 0.48 -10.90 -18.68
C GLY A 178 1.89 -10.48 -18.24
N LEU A 179 2.00 -9.55 -17.28
CA LEU A 179 3.30 -9.21 -16.68
C LEU A 179 3.68 -10.28 -15.66
N ARG A 180 4.96 -10.67 -15.65
CA ARG A 180 5.50 -11.70 -14.73
C ARG A 180 6.59 -11.16 -13.82
N ILE A 181 6.55 -11.60 -12.56
CA ILE A 181 7.55 -11.37 -11.52
C ILE A 181 7.98 -12.75 -10.99
N VAL A 182 9.26 -12.94 -10.71
CA VAL A 182 9.80 -14.22 -10.22
C VAL A 182 10.72 -13.95 -9.03
N PHE A 183 10.45 -14.62 -7.92
CA PHE A 183 11.30 -14.61 -6.72
C PHE A 183 11.91 -16.00 -6.50
N ASP A 184 13.20 -16.02 -6.15
CA ASP A 184 13.92 -17.16 -5.59
C ASP A 184 14.36 -16.87 -4.14
N GLU A 185 15.14 -17.78 -3.55
CA GLU A 185 15.62 -17.68 -2.16
C GLU A 185 16.57 -16.48 -1.92
N ASN A 186 17.19 -15.95 -2.98
CA ASN A 186 18.07 -14.77 -2.94
C ASN A 186 17.31 -13.46 -3.24
N GLY A 187 16.05 -13.55 -3.68
CA GLY A 187 15.18 -12.41 -3.93
C GLY A 187 14.66 -12.35 -5.35
N LEU A 188 14.68 -11.17 -5.95
CA LEU A 188 14.06 -10.93 -7.26
C LEU A 188 14.96 -11.45 -8.40
N VAL A 189 14.53 -12.54 -9.06
CA VAL A 189 15.28 -13.18 -10.17
C VAL A 189 15.46 -12.25 -11.37
N ASN A 190 14.55 -11.28 -11.53
CA ASN A 190 14.56 -10.35 -12.65
C ASN A 190 13.77 -9.06 -12.38
N GLY A 191 14.34 -7.92 -12.78
CA GLY A 191 13.69 -6.59 -12.77
C GLY A 191 14.45 -5.52 -11.99
N GLY A 192 15.37 -5.94 -11.14
CA GLY A 192 16.25 -5.08 -10.36
C GLY A 192 16.80 -5.82 -9.14
N THR A 193 17.49 -5.12 -8.26
CA THR A 193 18.01 -5.67 -7.00
C THR A 193 17.20 -5.12 -5.83
N VAL A 194 16.79 -5.99 -4.89
CA VAL A 194 16.15 -5.56 -3.64
C VAL A 194 17.22 -4.88 -2.77
N ILE A 195 17.09 -3.57 -2.57
CA ILE A 195 18.04 -2.75 -1.80
C ILE A 195 17.63 -2.59 -0.33
N SER A 196 16.36 -2.76 -0.01
CA SER A 196 15.87 -2.85 1.37
C SER A 196 14.51 -3.54 1.42
N SER A 197 14.15 -4.05 2.60
CA SER A 197 12.81 -4.56 2.89
C SER A 197 12.33 -4.10 4.26
N GLY A 198 11.03 -4.27 4.52
CA GLY A 198 10.41 -4.04 5.81
C GLY A 198 9.02 -4.68 5.87
N GLN A 199 8.48 -4.87 7.07
CA GLN A 199 7.16 -5.44 7.27
C GLN A 199 6.31 -4.54 8.16
N GLN A 200 5.05 -4.33 7.79
CA GLN A 200 4.10 -3.54 8.56
C GLN A 200 2.70 -4.14 8.42
N ASN A 201 2.00 -4.36 9.54
CA ASN A 201 0.62 -4.90 9.56
C ASN A 201 0.46 -6.23 8.77
N GLY A 202 1.47 -7.09 8.81
CA GLY A 202 1.52 -8.36 8.06
C GLY A 202 1.96 -8.24 6.59
N ILE A 203 1.93 -7.03 6.02
CA ILE A 203 2.36 -6.74 4.64
C ILE A 203 3.89 -6.63 4.60
N THR A 204 4.55 -7.39 3.73
CA THR A 204 6.00 -7.28 3.51
C THR A 204 6.27 -6.44 2.27
N SER A 205 7.12 -5.43 2.38
CA SER A 205 7.47 -4.53 1.27
C SER A 205 8.98 -4.56 0.98
N TYR A 206 9.33 -4.47 -0.30
CA TYR A 206 10.69 -4.49 -0.83
C TYR A 206 10.90 -3.27 -1.73
N ASN A 207 11.99 -2.54 -1.53
CA ASN A 207 12.42 -1.48 -2.45
C ASN A 207 13.40 -2.05 -3.47
N VAL A 208 13.14 -1.87 -4.75
CA VAL A 208 13.92 -2.43 -5.86
C VAL A 208 14.63 -1.31 -6.62
N SER A 209 15.96 -1.44 -6.76
CA SER A 209 16.77 -0.60 -7.65
C SER A 209 16.84 -1.23 -9.05
N ALA A 210 16.55 -0.45 -10.09
CA ALA A 210 16.38 -0.90 -11.47
C ALA A 210 17.20 -0.03 -12.46
N GLY A 211 18.44 0.32 -12.07
CA GLY A 211 19.31 1.27 -12.78
C GLY A 211 19.06 2.70 -12.31
N ALA A 212 18.89 3.65 -13.22
CA ALA A 212 18.52 5.05 -12.90
C ALA A 212 17.04 5.21 -12.45
N SER A 213 16.38 4.11 -12.08
CA SER A 213 14.98 4.08 -11.64
C SER A 213 14.82 3.03 -10.54
N GLY A 214 13.68 3.03 -9.87
CA GLY A 214 13.34 2.05 -8.84
C GLY A 214 11.84 1.97 -8.63
N TYR A 215 11.39 0.94 -7.92
CA TYR A 215 9.99 0.69 -7.63
C TYR A 215 9.84 -0.10 -6.33
N ALA A 216 8.62 -0.15 -5.79
CA ALA A 216 8.29 -0.97 -4.63
C ALA A 216 7.62 -2.28 -5.08
N ILE A 217 7.83 -3.35 -4.32
CA ILE A 217 7.03 -4.58 -4.37
C ILE A 217 6.43 -4.79 -2.98
N SER A 218 5.11 -4.94 -2.87
CA SER A 218 4.40 -5.20 -1.62
C SER A 218 3.60 -6.49 -1.71
N PHE A 219 3.91 -7.42 -0.81
CA PHE A 219 3.27 -8.72 -0.66
C PHE A 219 2.18 -8.65 0.41
N TYR A 220 0.96 -9.00 0.00
CA TYR A 220 -0.25 -9.07 0.82
C TYR A 220 -0.65 -10.54 0.95
N PRO A 221 -0.44 -11.18 2.11
CA PRO A 221 -0.92 -12.53 2.37
C PRO A 221 -2.43 -12.67 2.17
N ALA A 222 -2.91 -13.88 1.88
CA ALA A 222 -4.33 -14.21 2.00
C ALA A 222 -4.92 -13.71 3.34
N GLY A 223 -6.17 -13.22 3.30
CA GLY A 223 -6.84 -12.54 4.42
C GLY A 223 -6.48 -11.06 4.60
N THR A 224 -5.41 -10.56 3.99
CA THR A 224 -4.97 -9.15 4.17
C THR A 224 -5.73 -8.19 3.25
N SER A 225 -6.22 -7.06 3.79
CA SER A 225 -6.90 -6.04 2.99
C SER A 225 -5.93 -5.26 2.07
N LEU A 226 -6.33 -5.05 0.81
CA LEU A 226 -5.64 -4.23 -0.17
C LEU A 226 -6.42 -2.91 -0.35
N PRO A 227 -5.88 -1.74 0.03
CA PRO A 227 -6.68 -0.51 0.13
C PRO A 227 -6.93 0.22 -1.21
N TYR A 228 -6.38 -0.27 -2.32
CA TYR A 228 -6.32 0.47 -3.59
C TYR A 228 -7.36 0.02 -4.62
N VAL A 229 -7.59 -1.29 -4.73
CA VAL A 229 -8.45 -1.93 -5.71
C VAL A 229 -9.13 -3.14 -5.08
N ASN A 230 -10.31 -3.50 -5.57
CA ASN A 230 -10.89 -4.80 -5.26
C ASN A 230 -9.94 -5.91 -5.75
N SER A 231 -9.81 -6.98 -4.97
CA SER A 231 -8.92 -8.11 -5.29
C SER A 231 -9.40 -9.34 -4.53
N ASP A 232 -9.05 -10.53 -5.01
CA ASP A 232 -9.37 -11.78 -4.29
C ASP A 232 -8.55 -11.86 -3.00
N ILE A 233 -9.20 -11.51 -1.90
CA ILE A 233 -8.60 -11.49 -0.55
C ILE A 233 -8.18 -12.89 -0.08
N ASN A 234 -8.73 -13.96 -0.65
CA ASN A 234 -8.46 -15.34 -0.25
C ASN A 234 -7.14 -15.87 -0.81
N ARG A 235 -6.46 -15.09 -1.66
CA ARG A 235 -5.18 -15.44 -2.28
C ARG A 235 -4.09 -14.48 -1.83
N ASP A 236 -2.86 -14.97 -1.81
CA ASP A 236 -1.70 -14.10 -1.74
C ASP A 236 -1.64 -13.21 -2.99
N ARG A 237 -1.29 -11.94 -2.80
CA ARG A 237 -1.21 -10.92 -3.84
C ARG A 237 0.10 -10.16 -3.77
N ILE A 238 0.68 -9.86 -4.93
CA ILE A 238 1.77 -8.90 -5.05
C ILE A 238 1.28 -7.66 -5.79
N ILE A 239 1.59 -6.50 -5.23
CA ILE A 239 1.63 -5.22 -5.94
C ILE A 239 3.08 -4.93 -6.28
N ALA A 240 3.37 -4.49 -7.51
CA ALA A 240 4.69 -4.01 -7.89
C ALA A 240 4.52 -2.73 -8.72
N GLY A 241 5.29 -1.70 -8.41
CA GLY A 241 5.23 -0.41 -9.12
C GLY A 241 5.85 0.75 -8.35
N GLN A 242 5.97 1.90 -9.03
CA GLN A 242 6.22 3.21 -8.42
C GLN A 242 4.93 3.82 -7.83
N VAL A 243 3.77 3.21 -8.11
CA VAL A 243 2.44 3.71 -7.75
C VAL A 243 1.54 2.61 -7.22
N ALA A 244 0.48 3.01 -6.51
CA ALA A 244 -0.64 2.14 -6.19
C ALA A 244 -1.39 1.72 -7.47
N PRO A 245 -1.91 0.47 -7.55
CA PRO A 245 -2.59 -0.03 -8.74
C PRO A 245 -3.89 0.75 -9.03
N SER A 246 -4.18 0.94 -10.31
CA SER A 246 -5.38 1.64 -10.80
C SER A 246 -6.56 0.70 -11.14
N SER A 247 -6.30 -0.60 -11.21
CA SER A 247 -7.25 -1.67 -11.54
C SER A 247 -6.81 -3.01 -10.95
N GLU A 248 -7.75 -3.94 -10.79
CA GLU A 248 -7.48 -5.30 -10.30
C GLU A 248 -6.54 -6.11 -11.24
N ASN A 249 -6.52 -5.76 -12.54
CA ASN A 249 -5.63 -6.36 -13.53
C ASN A 249 -4.13 -6.12 -13.26
N GLU A 250 -3.79 -5.09 -12.47
CA GLU A 250 -2.41 -4.78 -12.08
C GLU A 250 -1.93 -5.62 -10.89
N VAL A 251 -2.85 -6.29 -10.18
CA VAL A 251 -2.54 -7.18 -9.04
C VAL A 251 -1.98 -8.50 -9.55
N PHE A 252 -0.79 -8.86 -9.08
CA PHE A 252 -0.15 -10.13 -9.40
C PHE A 252 -0.59 -11.22 -8.41
N TYR A 253 -0.84 -12.41 -8.92
CA TYR A 253 -1.12 -13.62 -8.14
C TYR A 253 -0.08 -14.69 -8.43
N ARG A 254 0.25 -15.53 -7.44
CA ARG A 254 1.13 -16.68 -7.65
C ARG A 254 0.50 -17.63 -8.68
N ILE A 255 1.30 -18.07 -9.64
CA ILE A 255 0.97 -19.17 -10.56
C ILE A 255 1.73 -20.42 -10.12
N ASN A 256 1.07 -21.57 -10.26
CA ASN A 256 1.58 -22.90 -9.90
C ASN A 256 2.04 -23.64 -11.16
#